data_AF-M5BPK0-F1
#
_entry.id   AF-M5BPK0-F1
#
_cell.length_a   1.000
_cell.length_b   1.000
_cell.length_c   1.000
_cell.angle_alpha   90.00
_cell.angle_beta   90.00
_cell.angle_gamma   90.00
#
_symmetry.space_group_name_H-M   'P 1'
#
loop_
_entity.id
_entity.type
_entity.pdbx_description
1 polymer ?
#
loop_
_entity_poly.entity_id
_entity_poly.type
_entity_poly.pdbx_seq_one_letter_code
_entity_poly.pdbx_strand_id
1 'polypeptide(L)'
;MTSVYDHTTHEAFSRIVQRITSQVHIAALENLMNVLTPNCSMAKSFLFDVNLRIYVATDASPVDPGSYEACSEYVQTILTFAKLYHLSSTLTSPTTPTPQYPSGPPLQYKPEAGGDAQSVNSHDELFPEGEWASSFAQLLPETTLAYWQITGSLALVSLVRSDVFETKRGLIEYNVAFFRDAVQKIQSIVMSGGKPA
;
A
#
# COMPACT_ATOMS: atom_id res chain seq x y z
N MET A 1 -14.99 -5.51 -23.42
CA MET A 1 -14.36 -4.49 -24.26
C MET A 1 -13.48 -3.64 -23.35
N THR A 2 -12.32 -3.16 -23.81
CA THR A 2 -11.38 -2.39 -22.99
C THR A 2 -11.30 -0.95 -23.48
N SER A 3 -11.26 0.02 -22.57
CA SER A 3 -11.07 1.44 -22.88
C SER A 3 -9.94 2.02 -22.03
N VAL A 4 -9.04 2.80 -22.63
CA VAL A 4 -7.93 3.44 -21.92
C VAL A 4 -8.39 4.52 -20.94
N TYR A 5 -9.64 4.97 -21.04
CA TYR A 5 -10.23 5.99 -20.17
C TYR A 5 -10.95 5.41 -18.96
N ASP A 6 -10.95 4.09 -18.78
CA ASP A 6 -11.75 3.41 -17.77
C ASP A 6 -10.96 2.28 -17.09
N HIS A 7 -11.48 1.80 -15.95
CA HIS A 7 -10.89 0.73 -15.14
C HIS A 7 -10.75 -0.59 -15.92
N THR A 8 -11.57 -0.80 -16.95
CA THR A 8 -11.59 -2.00 -17.80
C THR A 8 -10.25 -2.36 -18.42
N THR A 9 -9.38 -1.38 -18.71
CA THR A 9 -8.02 -1.67 -19.21
C THR A 9 -7.17 -2.33 -18.13
N HIS A 10 -7.16 -1.76 -16.92
CA HIS A 10 -6.41 -2.31 -15.78
C HIS A 10 -6.96 -3.69 -15.36
N GLU A 11 -8.29 -3.89 -15.44
CA GLU A 11 -8.91 -5.19 -15.16
C GLU A 11 -8.43 -6.26 -16.17
N ALA A 12 -8.45 -5.93 -17.47
CA ALA A 12 -7.97 -6.83 -18.50
C ALA A 12 -6.48 -7.16 -18.34
N PHE A 13 -5.65 -6.15 -18.03
CA PHE A 13 -4.23 -6.37 -17.76
C PHE A 13 -4.00 -7.23 -16.51
N SER A 14 -4.78 -7.06 -15.45
CA SER A 14 -4.68 -7.90 -14.24
C SER A 14 -4.84 -9.38 -14.59
N ARG A 15 -5.87 -9.72 -15.37
CA ARG A 15 -6.11 -11.09 -15.85
C ARG A 15 -4.99 -11.62 -16.77
N ILE A 16 -4.34 -10.73 -17.53
CA ILE A 16 -3.21 -11.09 -18.40
C ILE A 16 -1.95 -11.34 -17.57
N VAL A 17 -1.62 -10.47 -16.62
CA VAL A 17 -0.43 -10.60 -15.75
C VAL A 17 -0.51 -11.85 -14.89
N GLN A 18 -1.71 -12.21 -14.43
CA GLN A 18 -1.98 -13.51 -13.80
C GLN A 18 -1.64 -14.70 -14.70
N ARG A 19 -1.89 -14.60 -16.01
CA ARG A 19 -1.58 -15.71 -16.93
C ARG A 19 -0.11 -15.80 -17.29
N ILE A 20 0.61 -14.67 -17.30
CA ILE A 20 2.01 -14.57 -17.74
C ILE A 20 2.99 -14.87 -16.59
N THR A 21 2.65 -14.50 -15.36
CA THR A 21 3.50 -14.75 -14.19
C THR A 21 3.57 -16.24 -13.89
N SER A 22 4.69 -16.71 -13.33
CA SER A 22 4.90 -18.13 -13.01
C SER A 22 3.72 -18.71 -12.23
N GLN A 23 3.04 -19.69 -12.84
CA GLN A 23 1.83 -20.32 -12.32
C GLN A 23 2.01 -20.84 -10.88
N VAL A 24 3.23 -21.27 -10.52
CA VAL A 24 3.56 -21.78 -9.18
C VAL A 24 3.43 -20.70 -8.09
N HIS A 25 3.87 -19.48 -8.35
CA HIS A 25 3.89 -18.42 -7.34
C HIS A 25 2.49 -17.81 -7.14
N ILE A 26 1.75 -17.67 -8.25
CA ILE A 26 0.35 -17.23 -8.19
C ILE A 26 -0.51 -18.26 -7.47
N ALA A 27 -0.36 -19.55 -7.79
CA ALA A 27 -1.13 -20.60 -7.13
C ALA A 27 -0.89 -20.61 -5.60
N ALA A 28 0.35 -20.39 -5.15
CA ALA A 28 0.63 -20.26 -3.72
C ALA A 28 -0.09 -19.05 -3.10
N LEU A 29 -0.09 -17.91 -3.79
CA LEU A 29 -0.73 -16.69 -3.30
C LEU A 29 -2.26 -16.79 -3.31
N GLU A 30 -2.85 -17.36 -4.36
CA GLU A 30 -4.29 -17.66 -4.44
C GLU A 30 -4.70 -18.60 -3.31
N ASN A 31 -3.90 -19.63 -3.02
CA ASN A 31 -4.16 -20.53 -1.89
C ASN A 31 -4.14 -19.78 -0.55
N LEU A 32 -3.20 -18.86 -0.34
CA LEU A 32 -3.19 -18.01 0.86
C LEU A 32 -4.43 -17.12 0.95
N MET A 33 -4.87 -16.53 -0.16
CA MET A 33 -6.08 -15.70 -0.21
C MET A 33 -7.35 -16.53 0.02
N ASN A 34 -7.38 -17.76 -0.46
CA ASN A 34 -8.47 -18.71 -0.25
C ASN A 34 -8.54 -19.20 1.20
N VAL A 35 -7.43 -19.16 1.95
CA VAL A 35 -7.44 -19.39 3.41
C VAL A 35 -7.85 -18.10 4.14
N LEU A 36 -7.32 -16.95 3.77
CA LEU A 36 -7.57 -15.68 4.47
C LEU A 36 -9.04 -15.23 4.39
N THR A 37 -9.58 -15.19 3.18
CA THR A 37 -10.92 -14.64 2.87
C THR A 37 -12.03 -15.25 3.74
N PRO A 38 -12.19 -16.59 3.81
CA PRO A 38 -13.22 -17.20 4.66
C PRO A 38 -12.94 -17.02 6.16
N ASN A 39 -11.67 -17.09 6.60
CA ASN A 39 -11.31 -16.92 8.02
C ASN A 39 -11.57 -15.49 8.54
N CYS A 40 -11.48 -14.50 7.66
CA CYS A 40 -11.79 -13.11 7.96
C CYS A 40 -13.23 -12.71 7.61
N SER A 41 -14.04 -13.62 7.05
CA SER A 41 -15.39 -13.32 6.55
C SER A 41 -15.40 -12.14 5.56
N MET A 42 -14.37 -12.06 4.72
CA MET A 42 -14.27 -11.07 3.64
C MET A 42 -15.19 -11.51 2.48
N ALA A 43 -15.93 -10.57 1.91
CA ALA A 43 -16.80 -10.83 0.76
C ALA A 43 -15.99 -10.98 -0.53
N LYS A 44 -14.92 -10.20 -0.67
CA LYS A 44 -13.98 -10.26 -1.80
C LYS A 44 -12.61 -9.72 -1.40
N SER A 45 -11.54 -10.30 -1.94
CA SER A 45 -10.17 -9.86 -1.66
C SER A 45 -9.31 -9.78 -2.93
N PHE A 46 -8.47 -8.75 -3.01
CA PHE A 46 -7.54 -8.52 -4.11
C PHE A 46 -6.15 -8.19 -3.55
N LEU A 47 -5.12 -8.82 -4.09
CA LEU A 47 -3.75 -8.38 -3.88
C LEU A 47 -3.33 -7.50 -5.06
N PHE A 48 -3.24 -6.20 -4.83
CA PHE A 48 -2.87 -5.20 -5.81
C PHE A 48 -1.37 -4.96 -5.85
N ASP A 49 -0.83 -4.81 -7.06
CA ASP A 49 0.35 -3.99 -7.29
C ASP A 49 -0.09 -2.52 -7.28
N VAL A 50 0.37 -1.77 -6.28
CA VAL A 50 -0.08 -0.39 -6.04
C VAL A 50 0.41 0.58 -7.13
N ASN A 51 1.55 0.30 -7.76
CA ASN A 51 2.14 1.19 -8.77
C ASN A 51 1.49 0.97 -10.13
N LEU A 52 1.24 -0.30 -10.46
CA LEU A 52 0.64 -0.68 -11.74
C LEU A 52 -0.89 -0.67 -11.72
N ARG A 53 -1.49 -0.58 -10.52
CA ARG A 53 -2.93 -0.55 -10.32
C ARG A 53 -3.66 -1.77 -10.91
N ILE A 54 -2.98 -2.91 -10.88
CA ILE A 54 -3.47 -4.22 -11.30
C ILE A 54 -3.47 -5.16 -10.11
N TYR A 55 -4.40 -6.12 -10.06
CA TYR A 55 -4.29 -7.20 -9.08
C TYR A 55 -3.40 -8.32 -9.61
N VAL A 56 -2.53 -8.81 -8.74
CA VAL A 56 -1.62 -9.95 -8.99
C VAL A 56 -2.33 -11.26 -8.65
N ALA A 57 -3.14 -11.28 -7.60
CA ALA A 57 -3.92 -12.45 -7.19
C ALA A 57 -5.27 -12.01 -6.59
N THR A 58 -6.24 -12.92 -6.62
CA THR A 58 -7.54 -12.74 -6.01
C THR A 58 -8.01 -14.07 -5.42
N ASP A 59 -8.98 -14.02 -4.51
CA ASP A 59 -9.62 -15.22 -3.98
C ASP A 59 -10.54 -15.89 -5.02
N ALA A 60 -10.97 -17.12 -4.75
CA ALA A 60 -11.74 -17.95 -5.67
C ALA A 60 -13.16 -17.45 -5.98
N SER A 61 -13.67 -16.44 -5.26
CA SER A 61 -14.96 -15.84 -5.60
C SER A 61 -14.91 -15.13 -6.96
N PRO A 62 -16.01 -15.10 -7.73
CA PRO A 62 -16.03 -14.42 -9.02
C PRO A 62 -15.73 -12.92 -8.87
N VAL A 63 -14.94 -12.39 -9.80
CA VAL A 63 -14.62 -10.96 -9.83
C VAL A 63 -15.76 -10.21 -10.51
N ASP A 64 -16.50 -9.45 -9.71
CA ASP A 64 -17.50 -8.48 -10.17
C ASP A 64 -16.81 -7.17 -10.64
N PRO A 65 -17.21 -6.58 -11.77
CA PRO A 65 -16.60 -5.35 -12.29
C PRO A 65 -16.66 -4.16 -11.31
N GLY A 66 -17.79 -3.95 -10.62
CA GLY A 66 -17.96 -2.85 -9.69
C GLY A 66 -17.11 -3.02 -8.42
N SER A 67 -16.92 -4.26 -7.97
CA SER A 67 -16.03 -4.58 -6.86
C SER A 67 -14.57 -4.25 -7.19
N TYR A 68 -14.13 -4.57 -8.42
CA TYR A 68 -12.81 -4.21 -8.89
C TYR A 68 -12.64 -2.69 -9.05
N GLU A 69 -13.62 -2.00 -9.65
CA GLU A 69 -13.64 -0.55 -9.80
C GLU A 69 -13.49 0.16 -8.45
N ALA A 70 -14.32 -0.20 -7.46
CA ALA A 70 -14.28 0.37 -6.12
C ALA A 70 -12.92 0.16 -5.43
N CYS A 71 -12.35 -1.05 -5.51
CA CYS A 71 -11.05 -1.34 -4.90
C CYS A 71 -9.91 -0.59 -5.61
N SER A 72 -9.95 -0.49 -6.94
CA SER A 72 -8.93 0.20 -7.73
C SER A 72 -8.93 1.72 -7.51
N GLU A 73 -10.11 2.35 -7.45
CA GLU A 73 -10.28 3.76 -7.06
C GLU A 73 -9.81 4.02 -5.62
N TYR A 74 -10.06 3.07 -4.73
CA TYR A 74 -9.59 3.18 -3.36
C TYR A 74 -8.07 3.18 -3.24
N VAL A 75 -7.36 2.26 -3.92
CA VAL A 75 -5.88 2.24 -3.94
C VAL A 75 -5.33 3.58 -4.42
N GLN A 76 -5.86 4.12 -5.53
CA GLN A 76 -5.42 5.40 -6.06
C GLN A 76 -5.65 6.55 -5.08
N THR A 77 -6.81 6.55 -4.42
CA THR A 77 -7.16 7.57 -3.42
C THR A 77 -6.18 7.56 -2.25
N ILE A 78 -5.85 6.38 -1.72
CA ILE A 78 -4.87 6.22 -0.64
C ILE A 78 -3.48 6.70 -1.07
N LEU A 79 -3.02 6.33 -2.27
CA LEU A 79 -1.73 6.81 -2.77
C LEU A 79 -1.68 8.32 -2.97
N THR A 80 -2.77 8.93 -3.44
CA THR A 80 -2.88 10.38 -3.60
C THR A 80 -2.82 11.08 -2.24
N PHE A 81 -3.56 10.59 -1.25
CA PHE A 81 -3.51 11.13 0.11
C PHE A 81 -2.13 10.97 0.75
N ALA A 82 -1.53 9.78 0.63
CA ALA A 82 -0.18 9.53 1.14
C ALA A 82 0.81 10.57 0.58
N LYS A 83 0.83 10.78 -0.74
CA LYS A 83 1.71 11.77 -1.38
C LYS A 83 1.45 13.20 -0.88
N LEU A 84 0.18 13.58 -0.75
CA LEU A 84 -0.20 14.93 -0.33
C LEU A 84 0.27 15.24 1.10
N TYR A 85 0.10 14.29 2.02
CA TYR A 85 0.51 14.49 3.42
C TYR A 85 2.02 14.33 3.63
N HIS A 86 2.70 13.47 2.86
CA HIS A 86 4.18 13.38 2.88
C HIS A 86 4.86 14.66 2.39
N LEU A 87 4.33 15.29 1.33
CA LEU A 87 4.84 16.57 0.83
C LEU A 87 4.60 17.72 1.83
N SER A 88 3.51 17.65 2.60
CA SER A 88 3.20 18.67 3.60
C SER A 88 4.20 18.65 4.77
N SER A 89 4.68 17.48 5.17
CA SER A 89 5.73 17.36 6.20
C SER A 89 7.08 17.95 5.77
N THR A 90 7.44 17.87 4.49
CA THR A 90 8.70 18.44 3.98
C THR A 90 8.64 19.94 3.78
N LEU A 91 7.46 20.50 3.51
CA LEU A 91 7.22 21.95 3.43
C LEU A 91 7.25 22.64 4.80
N THR A 92 7.11 21.90 5.89
CA THR A 92 7.24 22.41 7.28
C THR A 92 8.63 22.15 7.86
N SER A 93 9.67 22.64 7.20
CA SER A 93 10.86 23.11 7.93
C SER A 93 10.69 24.62 8.11
N PRO A 94 10.12 25.09 9.24
CA PRO A 94 10.10 26.52 9.51
C PRO A 94 11.53 26.99 9.75
N THR A 95 12.16 27.55 8.72
CA THR A 95 13.20 28.55 8.90
C THR A 95 12.55 29.65 9.72
N THR A 96 12.75 29.61 11.03
CA THR A 96 12.24 30.62 11.96
C THR A 96 12.95 31.92 11.58
N PRO A 97 12.26 32.96 11.06
CA PRO A 97 12.87 34.26 10.98
C PRO A 97 12.89 34.81 12.41
N THR A 98 14.02 34.68 13.10
CA THR A 98 14.25 35.29 14.41
C THR A 98 13.94 36.80 14.33
N PRO A 99 12.93 37.32 15.04
CA PRO A 99 12.72 38.77 15.10
C PRO A 99 13.86 39.39 15.92
N GLN A 100 14.71 40.20 15.26
CA GLN A 100 15.77 40.97 15.91
C GLN A 100 15.16 42.15 16.68
N TYR A 101 15.17 42.08 18.01
CA TYR A 101 15.03 43.25 18.87
C TYR A 101 16.41 43.88 19.12
N PRO A 102 16.56 45.21 19.01
CA PRO A 102 17.81 45.86 19.36
C PRO A 102 17.88 46.07 20.88
N SER A 103 18.93 45.56 21.54
CA SER A 103 19.65 46.19 22.68
C SER A 103 20.57 45.20 23.41
N GLY A 104 21.89 45.32 23.25
CA GLY A 104 22.90 44.73 24.17
C GLY A 104 24.28 44.48 23.53
N PRO A 105 25.42 44.67 24.23
CA PRO A 105 26.75 44.86 23.62
C PRO A 105 27.41 43.56 23.10
N PRO A 106 28.45 43.67 22.25
CA PRO A 106 28.89 42.59 21.37
C PRO A 106 29.83 41.61 22.10
N LEU A 107 29.54 40.31 22.00
CA LEU A 107 30.56 39.26 22.20
C LEU A 107 30.72 38.46 20.91
N GLN A 108 31.83 38.77 20.23
CA GLN A 108 32.63 38.01 19.29
C GLN A 108 31.98 36.80 18.58
N TYR A 109 31.59 36.99 17.32
CA TYR A 109 31.24 35.94 16.38
C TYR A 109 32.50 35.40 15.68
N LYS A 110 32.68 34.07 15.63
CA LYS A 110 33.61 33.40 14.72
C LYS A 110 32.78 32.64 13.67
N PRO A 111 32.83 33.01 12.37
CA PRO A 111 32.27 32.19 11.32
C PRO A 111 33.29 31.13 10.90
N GLU A 112 32.91 29.86 10.90
CA GLU A 112 33.54 28.88 10.02
C GLU A 112 32.48 28.40 9.02
N ALA A 113 32.80 28.68 7.77
CA ALA A 113 32.05 28.34 6.58
C ALA A 113 32.36 26.92 6.14
N GLY A 114 31.41 26.28 5.46
CA GLY A 114 31.72 25.30 4.42
C GLY A 114 30.84 24.05 4.41
N GLY A 115 30.18 23.82 3.27
CA GLY A 115 29.73 22.52 2.76
C GLY A 115 28.52 21.92 3.50
N ASP A 116 27.49 21.39 2.87
CA ASP A 116 27.35 20.90 1.50
C ASP A 116 25.89 21.04 1.07
N ALA A 117 25.69 21.49 -0.17
CA ALA A 117 24.48 21.17 -0.92
C ALA A 117 24.48 19.65 -1.15
N GLN A 118 23.96 18.89 -0.19
CA GLN A 118 23.81 17.46 -0.35
C GLN A 118 22.69 17.20 -1.37
N SER A 119 23.13 16.66 -2.50
CA SER A 119 22.37 16.05 -3.57
C SER A 119 21.12 15.33 -3.05
N VAL A 120 19.95 15.88 -3.39
CA VAL A 120 18.67 15.20 -3.25
C VAL A 120 18.65 14.05 -4.26
N ASN A 121 19.12 12.88 -3.85
CA ASN A 121 19.02 11.66 -4.64
C ASN A 121 19.02 10.44 -3.72
N SER A 122 17.84 9.98 -3.32
CA SER A 122 17.54 8.57 -3.03
C SER A 122 16.11 8.40 -2.50
N HIS A 123 15.24 7.80 -3.32
CA HIS A 123 13.97 7.13 -2.97
C HIS A 123 13.23 7.63 -1.72
N ASP A 124 12.29 8.54 -1.92
CA ASP A 124 11.28 8.93 -0.93
C ASP A 124 10.27 7.77 -0.79
N GLU A 125 10.63 6.74 -0.02
CA GLU A 125 9.72 5.65 0.30
C GLU A 125 8.59 6.19 1.18
N LEU A 126 7.40 6.29 0.59
CA LEU A 126 6.15 6.75 1.21
C LEU A 126 5.75 5.97 2.49
N PHE A 127 6.44 4.88 2.81
CA PHE A 127 6.15 4.04 3.97
C PHE A 127 7.49 3.54 4.55
N PRO A 128 7.98 4.11 5.66
CA PRO A 128 9.23 3.65 6.28
C PRO A 128 9.14 2.20 6.77
N GLU A 129 10.22 1.44 6.63
CA GLU A 129 10.30 0.05 7.12
C GLU A 129 9.96 -0.03 8.62
N GLY A 130 8.86 -0.71 8.95
CA GLY A 130 8.41 -0.92 10.34
C GLY A 130 6.99 -0.42 10.62
N GLU A 131 6.45 0.48 9.81
CA GLU A 131 5.06 0.92 9.89
C GLU A 131 4.29 0.52 8.63
N TRP A 132 3.39 -0.45 8.78
CA TRP A 132 2.56 -0.91 7.67
C TRP A 132 1.32 -0.05 7.54
N ALA A 133 1.14 0.61 6.39
CA ALA A 133 -0.04 1.42 6.18
C ALA A 133 -1.32 0.58 6.15
N SER A 134 -2.36 1.08 6.81
CA SER A 134 -3.71 0.55 6.72
C SER A 134 -4.72 1.69 6.61
N SER A 135 -5.82 1.43 5.92
CA SER A 135 -6.90 2.40 5.75
C SER A 135 -8.23 1.69 5.60
N PHE A 136 -9.29 2.30 6.12
CA PHE A 136 -10.64 1.73 6.12
C PHE A 136 -11.65 2.80 5.72
N ALA A 137 -12.55 2.47 4.79
CA ALA A 137 -13.61 3.35 4.34
C ALA A 137 -14.93 2.58 4.27
N GLN A 138 -15.97 3.10 4.93
CA GLN A 138 -17.30 2.51 4.90
C GLN A 138 -18.08 3.02 3.70
N LEU A 139 -18.55 2.10 2.86
CA LEU A 139 -19.47 2.31 1.75
C LEU A 139 -20.91 1.98 2.20
N LEU A 140 -21.87 2.78 1.75
CA LEU A 140 -23.28 2.46 1.95
C LEU A 140 -23.72 1.34 0.96
N PRO A 141 -24.60 0.42 1.38
CA PRO A 141 -25.32 0.43 2.65
C PRO A 141 -24.70 -0.40 3.79
N GLU A 142 -23.62 -1.16 3.62
CA GLU A 142 -23.09 -2.02 4.70
C GLU A 142 -21.72 -2.66 4.42
N THR A 143 -20.88 -2.04 3.59
CA THR A 143 -19.60 -2.63 3.16
C THR A 143 -18.45 -1.74 3.56
N THR A 144 -17.42 -2.29 4.18
CA THR A 144 -16.17 -1.61 4.46
C THR A 144 -15.12 -2.03 3.44
N LEU A 145 -14.58 -1.04 2.70
CA LEU A 145 -13.33 -1.15 1.97
C LEU A 145 -12.18 -1.10 2.97
N ALA A 146 -11.37 -2.14 3.00
CA ALA A 146 -10.20 -2.23 3.86
C ALA A 146 -8.94 -2.39 3.01
N TYR A 147 -7.93 -1.58 3.33
CA TYR A 147 -6.61 -1.56 2.70
C TYR A 147 -5.56 -1.91 3.76
N TRP A 148 -4.68 -2.84 3.41
CA TRP A 148 -3.47 -3.12 4.18
C TRP A 148 -2.27 -3.25 3.24
N GLN A 149 -1.20 -2.53 3.55
CA GLN A 149 0.08 -2.72 2.89
C GLN A 149 0.66 -4.09 3.26
N ILE A 150 1.15 -4.83 2.28
CA ILE A 150 1.74 -6.16 2.44
C ILE A 150 3.25 -6.11 2.20
N THR A 151 3.66 -5.43 1.14
CA THR A 151 5.07 -5.18 0.80
C THR A 151 5.22 -3.72 0.32
N GLY A 152 6.42 -3.30 -0.08
CA GLY A 152 6.64 -1.96 -0.65
C GLY A 152 5.82 -1.68 -1.92
N SER A 153 5.44 -2.71 -2.67
CA SER A 153 4.67 -2.59 -3.91
C SER A 153 3.32 -3.31 -3.90
N LEU A 154 3.05 -4.15 -2.90
CA LEU A 154 1.82 -4.94 -2.82
C LEU A 154 0.92 -4.50 -1.67
N ALA A 155 -0.37 -4.41 -1.94
CA ALA A 155 -1.40 -4.14 -0.95
C ALA A 155 -2.56 -5.11 -1.07
N LEU A 156 -3.08 -5.55 0.09
CA LEU A 156 -4.32 -6.30 0.19
C LEU A 156 -5.47 -5.30 0.30
N VAL A 157 -6.43 -5.41 -0.62
CA VAL A 157 -7.67 -4.65 -0.58
C VAL A 157 -8.83 -5.62 -0.52
N SER A 158 -9.70 -5.47 0.47
CA SER A 158 -10.85 -6.37 0.66
C SER A 158 -12.14 -5.61 0.90
N LEU A 159 -13.24 -6.21 0.44
CA LEU A 159 -14.59 -5.83 0.80
C LEU A 159 -15.04 -6.71 1.97
N VAL A 160 -15.39 -6.09 3.09
CA VAL A 160 -15.87 -6.78 4.30
C VAL A 160 -17.22 -6.19 4.66
N ARG A 161 -18.17 -6.98 5.16
CA ARG A 161 -19.38 -6.38 5.74
C ARG A 161 -19.02 -5.51 6.95
N SER A 162 -19.66 -4.35 7.09
CA SER A 162 -19.30 -3.38 8.12
C SER A 162 -19.49 -3.90 9.55
N ASP A 163 -20.56 -4.67 9.78
CA ASP A 163 -20.85 -5.33 11.06
C ASP A 163 -19.76 -6.34 11.48
N VAL A 164 -19.31 -7.14 10.52
CA VAL A 164 -18.22 -8.11 10.68
C VAL A 164 -16.92 -7.38 10.96
N PHE A 165 -16.64 -6.32 10.19
CA PHE A 165 -15.42 -5.55 10.36
C PHE A 165 -15.36 -4.90 11.75
N GLU A 166 -16.46 -4.31 12.23
CA GLU A 166 -16.53 -3.70 13.56
C GLU A 166 -16.37 -4.73 14.68
N THR A 167 -17.03 -5.88 14.58
CA THR A 167 -17.02 -6.90 15.64
C THR A 167 -15.70 -7.69 15.67
N LYS A 168 -15.09 -7.96 14.50
CA LYS A 168 -13.95 -8.89 14.36
C LYS A 168 -12.66 -8.21 13.92
N ARG A 169 -12.56 -6.88 13.99
CA ARG A 169 -11.41 -6.11 13.49
C ARG A 169 -10.05 -6.68 13.94
N GLY A 170 -9.88 -6.92 15.23
CA GLY A 170 -8.62 -7.43 15.78
C GLY A 170 -8.23 -8.81 15.24
N LEU A 171 -9.21 -9.70 15.02
CA LEU A 171 -8.98 -11.01 14.41
C LEU A 171 -8.58 -10.87 12.93
N ILE A 172 -9.24 -9.97 12.21
CA ILE A 172 -8.93 -9.69 10.80
C ILE A 172 -7.51 -9.15 10.68
N GLU A 173 -7.15 -8.13 11.46
CA GLU A 173 -5.82 -7.52 11.44
C GLU A 173 -4.73 -8.53 11.85
N TYR A 174 -5.00 -9.37 12.85
CA TYR A 174 -4.12 -10.48 13.21
C TYR A 174 -3.88 -11.42 12.01
N ASN A 175 -4.95 -11.93 11.40
CA ASN A 175 -4.84 -12.84 10.25
C ASN A 175 -4.14 -12.19 9.05
N VAL A 176 -4.36 -10.89 8.82
CA VAL A 176 -3.68 -10.12 7.78
C VAL A 176 -2.18 -10.00 8.06
N ALA A 177 -1.77 -9.85 9.33
CA ALA A 177 -0.35 -9.86 9.69
C ALA A 177 0.30 -11.22 9.38
N PHE A 178 -0.35 -12.35 9.71
CA PHE A 178 0.14 -13.68 9.33
C PHE A 178 0.21 -13.87 7.81
N PHE A 179 -0.80 -13.39 7.11
CA PHE A 179 -0.82 -13.41 5.65
C PHE A 179 0.34 -12.60 5.07
N ARG A 180 0.62 -11.42 5.62
CA ARG A 180 1.75 -10.58 5.22
C ARG A 180 3.08 -11.32 5.34
N ASP A 181 3.34 -11.93 6.49
CA ASP A 181 4.57 -12.69 6.71
C ASP A 181 4.71 -13.86 5.71
N ALA A 182 3.60 -14.52 5.39
CA ALA A 182 3.59 -15.61 4.41
C ALA A 182 3.91 -15.10 2.99
N VAL A 183 3.33 -13.98 2.57
CA VAL A 183 3.60 -13.36 1.26
C VAL A 183 5.06 -12.91 1.15
N GLN A 184 5.61 -12.29 2.19
CA GLN A 184 7.01 -11.85 2.22
C GLN A 184 7.98 -13.04 2.11
N LYS A 185 7.70 -14.15 2.79
CA LYS A 185 8.50 -15.38 2.67
C LYS A 185 8.49 -15.92 1.25
N ILE A 186 7.31 -15.98 0.61
CA ILE A 186 7.20 -16.39 -0.79
C ILE A 186 8.05 -15.46 -1.66
N GLN A 187 7.89 -14.15 -1.53
CA GLN A 187 8.66 -13.17 -2.29
C GLN A 187 10.18 -13.33 -2.10
N SER A 188 10.65 -13.56 -0.87
CA SER A 188 12.07 -13.79 -0.60
C SER A 188 12.60 -15.05 -1.28
N ILE A 189 11.81 -16.14 -1.29
CA ILE A 189 12.20 -17.39 -1.94
C ILE A 189 12.33 -17.15 -3.45
N VAL A 190 11.36 -16.45 -4.04
CA VAL A 190 11.39 -16.10 -5.47
C VAL A 190 12.59 -15.24 -5.83
N MET A 191 12.91 -14.22 -5.01
CA MET A 191 14.07 -13.36 -5.22
C MET A 191 15.40 -14.09 -4.99
N SER A 192 15.44 -15.04 -4.06
CA SER A 192 16.62 -15.87 -3.77
C SER A 192 16.80 -17.06 -4.73
N GLY A 193 15.83 -17.30 -5.62
CA GLY A 193 15.67 -18.47 -6.50
C GLY A 193 16.68 -18.60 -7.64
N GLY A 194 17.97 -18.39 -7.36
CA GLY A 194 19.09 -18.65 -8.27
C GLY A 194 20.30 -19.34 -7.62
N LYS A 195 20.31 -19.62 -6.31
CA LYS A 195 21.38 -20.40 -5.68
C LYS A 195 20.83 -21.43 -4.70
N PRO A 196 20.97 -22.74 -4.98
CA PRO A 196 20.86 -23.74 -3.94
C PRO A 196 22.05 -23.59 -2.99
N ALA A 197 21.78 -23.69 -1.69
CA ALA A 197 22.80 -23.91 -0.67
C ALA A 197 23.49 -25.27 -0.84
#